data_AF-A0A672RUP1-F1
#
_entry.id   AF-A0A672RUP1-F1
#
_cell.length_a   1.000
_cell.length_b   1.000
_cell.length_c   1.000
_cell.angle_alpha   90.00
_cell.angle_beta   90.00
_cell.angle_gamma   90.00
#
_symmetry.space_group_name_H-M   'P 1'
#
loop_
_entity.id
_entity.type
_entity.pdbx_description
1 polymer ?
#
loop_
_entity_poly.entity_id
_entity_poly.type
_entity_poly.pdbx_seq_one_letter_code
_entity_poly.pdbx_strand_id
1 'polypeptide(L)'
;MWNAAQGALEDLLEDEYPTMQLRPQKDCLQVFQTLATFYLRYLKIFRALEEVYDRIVHPQKRRVVHQVLEGVMGRLVELKNEMVELEYSEFHYFDDILQDFKMTPEDLEVPIPRYFVREKMRALKAREKMLAHILQVPVQSMSVERALWLLQVSERARQGRLRARFMKTIRQEEQRRLQGNSTMLDPNQAATCIQKVWRGHRDRRRVNKECLEEMIFLGLIPAQQTTPSPAQLHAQQVESRRHCVQEEHEAEYQKALVSIKESVRSVDGPDVKESLHKQIRQWFIELVRHNLYYYFL
;
A
#
# COMPACT_ATOMS: atom_id res chain seq x y z
N MET A 1 2.23 -7.99 24.64
CA MET A 1 2.51 -7.32 23.35
C MET A 1 2.52 -5.81 23.51
N TRP A 2 1.41 -5.14 23.86
CA TRP A 2 1.42 -3.68 24.12
C TRP A 2 2.52 -3.22 25.08
N ASN A 3 2.55 -3.76 26.31
CA ASN A 3 3.56 -3.36 27.31
C ASN A 3 5.01 -3.56 26.82
N ALA A 4 5.25 -4.58 25.99
CA ALA A 4 6.58 -4.83 25.45
C ALA A 4 6.94 -3.82 24.34
N ALA A 5 5.98 -3.48 23.47
CA ALA A 5 6.17 -2.47 22.43
C ALA A 5 6.30 -1.05 23.03
N GLN A 6 5.51 -0.75 24.06
CA GLN A 6 5.58 0.51 24.79
C GLN A 6 6.90 0.61 25.56
N GLY A 7 7.31 -0.42 26.31
CA GLY A 7 8.59 -0.43 27.01
C GLY A 7 9.77 -0.26 26.06
N ALA A 8 9.77 -0.99 24.93
CA ALA A 8 10.81 -0.84 23.91
C ALA A 8 10.85 0.58 23.30
N LEU A 9 9.71 1.26 23.21
CA LEU A 9 9.64 2.65 22.76
C LEU A 9 10.15 3.62 23.83
N GLU A 10 9.80 3.40 25.10
CA GLU A 10 10.31 4.18 26.23
C GLU A 10 11.84 4.08 26.32
N ASP A 11 12.38 2.86 26.27
CA ASP A 11 13.82 2.59 26.25
C ASP A 11 14.51 3.30 25.07
N LEU A 12 13.88 3.28 23.87
CA LEU A 12 14.44 3.91 22.68
C LEU A 12 14.44 5.44 22.77
N LEU A 13 13.41 6.03 23.38
CA LEU A 13 13.30 7.47 23.58
C LEU A 13 14.33 7.97 24.60
N GLU A 14 14.64 7.17 25.62
CA GLU A 14 15.73 7.48 26.55
C GLU A 14 17.10 7.49 25.86
N ASP A 15 17.34 6.53 24.94
CA ASP A 15 18.57 6.46 24.14
C ASP A 15 18.70 7.65 23.15
N GLU A 16 17.59 8.08 22.53
CA GLU A 16 17.58 9.15 21.53
C GLU A 16 17.63 10.56 22.13
N TYR A 17 17.00 10.76 23.29
CA TYR A 17 16.97 12.02 24.02
C TYR A 17 17.59 11.88 25.42
N PRO A 18 18.92 11.64 25.51
CA PRO A 18 19.57 11.50 26.80
C PRO A 18 19.47 12.82 27.59
N THR A 19 19.29 12.71 28.90
CA THR A 19 19.17 13.87 29.82
C THR A 19 20.41 14.78 29.79
N MET A 20 21.55 14.24 29.35
CA MET A 20 22.80 14.97 29.22
C MET A 20 23.12 15.20 27.73
N GLN A 21 23.33 16.46 27.36
CA GLN A 21 23.65 16.83 25.97
C GLN A 21 24.95 16.13 25.51
N LEU A 22 24.84 15.29 24.49
CA LEU A 22 25.98 14.64 23.86
C LEU A 22 26.82 15.67 23.09
N ARG A 23 28.12 15.43 22.99
CA ARG A 23 29.00 16.28 22.17
C ARG A 23 28.60 16.13 20.70
N PRO A 24 28.68 17.21 19.90
CA PRO A 24 28.44 17.12 18.45
C PRO A 24 29.38 16.09 17.83
N GLN A 25 28.82 15.04 17.26
CA GLN A 25 29.57 13.98 16.61
C GLN A 25 30.01 14.47 15.23
N LYS A 26 31.33 14.44 14.98
CA LYS A 26 31.93 15.00 13.76
C LYS A 26 32.14 13.96 12.66
N ASP A 27 32.02 12.69 13.01
CA ASP A 27 32.24 11.57 12.10
C ASP A 27 30.91 11.14 11.47
N CYS A 28 30.78 11.39 10.16
CA CYS A 28 29.57 11.06 9.40
C CYS A 28 29.23 9.58 9.48
N LEU A 29 30.22 8.68 9.54
CA LEU A 29 29.98 7.24 9.61
C LEU A 29 29.32 6.83 10.93
N GLN A 30 29.74 7.44 12.04
CA GLN A 30 29.17 7.14 13.35
C GLN A 30 27.77 7.74 13.50
N VAL A 31 27.55 8.95 12.93
CA VAL A 31 26.22 9.55 12.85
C VAL A 31 25.29 8.64 12.04
N PHE A 32 25.75 8.17 10.89
CA PHE A 32 24.99 7.24 10.05
C PHE A 32 24.62 5.95 10.80
N GLN A 33 25.60 5.29 11.42
CA GLN A 33 25.36 4.07 12.19
C GLN A 33 24.36 4.28 13.33
N THR A 34 24.42 5.44 13.98
CA THR A 34 23.47 5.81 15.04
C THR A 34 22.05 6.00 14.48
N LEU A 35 21.90 6.77 13.39
CA LEU A 35 20.61 6.97 12.71
C LEU A 35 20.02 5.67 12.18
N ALA A 36 20.83 4.84 11.53
CA ALA A 36 20.44 3.54 11.02
C ALA A 36 20.01 2.59 12.16
N THR A 37 20.69 2.64 13.29
CA THR A 37 20.32 1.89 14.50
C THR A 37 18.96 2.32 15.04
N PHE A 38 18.72 3.63 15.17
CA PHE A 38 17.40 4.15 15.58
C PHE A 38 16.32 3.76 14.59
N TYR A 39 16.57 3.94 13.29
CA TYR A 39 15.62 3.60 12.23
C TYR A 39 15.17 2.13 12.31
N LEU A 40 16.11 1.20 12.44
CA LEU A 40 15.80 -0.24 12.56
C LEU A 40 15.04 -0.59 13.85
N ARG A 41 15.40 0.04 14.97
CA ARG A 41 14.69 -0.16 16.25
C ARG A 41 13.26 0.37 16.18
N TYR A 42 13.06 1.58 15.63
CA TYR A 42 11.73 2.13 15.38
C TYR A 42 10.92 1.26 14.41
N LEU A 43 11.55 0.65 13.40
CA LEU A 43 10.86 -0.22 12.45
C LEU A 43 10.33 -1.50 13.12
N LYS A 44 11.11 -2.07 14.05
CA LYS A 44 10.64 -3.19 14.88
C LYS A 44 9.46 -2.81 15.76
N ILE A 45 9.55 -1.65 16.42
CA ILE A 45 8.49 -1.14 17.29
C ILE A 45 7.23 -0.87 16.47
N PHE A 46 7.37 -0.27 15.29
CA PHE A 46 6.28 -0.02 14.35
C PHE A 46 5.53 -1.30 14.00
N ARG A 47 6.25 -2.36 13.61
CA ARG A 47 5.67 -3.69 13.32
C ARG A 47 4.91 -4.25 14.53
N ALA A 48 5.50 -4.17 15.73
CA ALA A 48 4.86 -4.64 16.95
C ALA A 48 3.60 -3.82 17.32
N LEU A 49 3.64 -2.49 17.14
CA LEU A 49 2.52 -1.60 17.40
C LEU A 49 1.37 -1.80 16.40
N GLU A 50 1.67 -2.08 15.13
CA GLU A 50 0.67 -2.42 14.11
C GLU A 50 -0.08 -3.70 14.50
N GLU A 51 0.64 -4.74 14.92
CA GLU A 51 0.01 -5.97 15.41
C GLU A 51 -0.83 -5.71 16.66
N VAL A 52 -0.33 -4.91 17.61
CA VAL A 52 -1.08 -4.56 18.82
C VAL A 52 -2.36 -3.80 18.47
N TYR A 53 -2.28 -2.81 17.59
CA TYR A 53 -3.42 -2.05 17.11
C TYR A 53 -4.48 -2.98 16.51
N ASP A 54 -4.07 -3.91 15.64
CA ASP A 54 -4.99 -4.83 14.96
C ASP A 54 -5.58 -5.89 15.91
N ARG A 55 -4.89 -6.23 17.01
CA ARG A 55 -5.37 -7.21 18.01
C ARG A 55 -6.27 -6.59 19.07
N ILE A 56 -6.10 -5.32 19.42
CA ILE A 56 -6.94 -4.65 20.42
C ILE A 56 -8.35 -4.51 19.87
N VAL A 57 -9.34 -5.02 20.60
CA VAL A 57 -10.76 -4.89 20.24
C VAL A 57 -11.39 -3.64 20.89
N HIS A 58 -10.86 -3.21 22.05
CA HIS A 58 -11.40 -2.09 22.81
C HIS A 58 -11.17 -0.73 22.09
N PRO A 59 -12.24 0.05 21.80
CA PRO A 59 -12.18 1.22 20.92
C PRO A 59 -11.38 2.40 21.48
N GLN A 60 -11.45 2.66 22.78
CA GLN A 60 -10.65 3.72 23.42
C GLN A 60 -9.15 3.39 23.43
N LYS A 61 -8.77 2.20 23.91
CA LYS A 61 -7.38 1.74 23.90
C LYS A 61 -6.78 1.75 22.49
N ARG A 62 -7.54 1.31 21.49
CA ARG A 62 -7.08 1.32 20.09
C ARG A 62 -6.74 2.73 19.59
N ARG A 63 -7.52 3.75 19.97
CA ARG A 63 -7.22 5.15 19.62
C ARG A 63 -5.92 5.66 20.24
N VAL A 64 -5.62 5.27 21.47
CA VAL A 64 -4.35 5.62 22.12
C VAL A 64 -3.18 4.97 21.37
N VAL A 65 -3.29 3.68 21.06
CA VAL A 65 -2.27 2.97 20.27
C VAL A 65 -2.11 3.59 18.88
N HIS A 66 -3.21 4.03 18.25
CA HIS A 66 -3.16 4.72 16.95
C HIS A 66 -2.27 5.95 16.98
N GLN A 67 -2.44 6.81 17.99
CA GLN A 67 -1.66 8.05 18.12
C GLN A 67 -0.16 7.75 18.28
N VAL A 68 0.17 6.74 19.08
CA VAL A 68 1.57 6.30 19.25
C VAL A 68 2.12 5.73 17.95
N LEU A 69 1.33 4.93 17.23
CA LEU A 69 1.70 4.35 15.94
C LEU A 69 1.96 5.44 14.89
N GLU A 70 1.10 6.46 14.79
CA GLU A 70 1.31 7.61 13.90
C GLU A 70 2.57 8.41 14.27
N GLY A 71 2.85 8.59 15.56
CA GLY A 71 4.09 9.23 16.02
C GLY A 71 5.34 8.45 15.60
N VAL A 72 5.34 7.13 15.79
CA VAL A 72 6.43 6.24 15.37
C VAL A 72 6.60 6.24 13.84
N MET A 73 5.50 6.27 13.09
CA MET A 73 5.54 6.40 11.62
C MET A 73 6.19 7.72 11.20
N GLY A 74 5.82 8.83 11.85
CA GLY A 74 6.44 10.14 11.62
C GLY A 74 7.95 10.08 11.86
N ARG A 75 8.38 9.57 13.01
CA ARG A 75 9.80 9.46 13.36
C ARG A 75 10.59 8.57 12.40
N LEU A 76 10.00 7.48 11.90
CA LEU A 76 10.63 6.63 10.88
C LEU A 76 10.92 7.40 9.59
N VAL A 77 10.00 8.25 9.14
CA VAL A 77 10.18 9.07 7.95
C VAL A 77 11.23 10.15 8.18
N GLU A 78 11.22 10.78 9.35
CA GLU A 78 12.22 11.78 9.74
C GLU A 78 13.63 11.17 9.76
N LEU A 79 13.84 10.06 10.46
CA LEU A 79 15.12 9.35 10.53
C LEU A 79 15.60 8.94 9.13
N LYS A 80 14.68 8.43 8.30
CA LYS A 80 15.01 8.09 6.92
C LYS A 80 15.45 9.33 6.13
N ASN A 81 14.76 10.46 6.29
CA ASN A 81 15.13 11.72 5.65
C ASN A 81 16.50 12.23 6.13
N GLU A 82 16.77 12.19 7.44
CA GLU A 82 18.07 12.56 8.02
C GLU A 82 19.21 11.71 7.44
N MET A 83 19.01 10.39 7.27
CA MET A 83 19.99 9.51 6.62
C MET A 83 20.22 9.87 5.15
N VAL A 84 19.15 10.14 4.41
CA VAL A 84 19.22 10.56 2.98
C VAL A 84 19.97 11.88 2.85
N GLU A 85 19.73 12.84 3.73
CA GLU A 85 20.42 14.14 3.73
C GLU A 85 21.90 14.00 4.09
N LEU A 86 22.25 13.03 4.95
CA LEU A 86 23.64 12.77 5.34
C LEU A 86 24.47 12.17 4.20
N GLU A 87 23.93 11.18 3.49
CA GLU A 87 24.65 10.43 2.44
C GLU A 87 24.33 10.88 1.01
N TYR A 88 23.33 11.74 0.82
CA TYR A 88 22.76 12.14 -0.49
C TYR A 88 22.31 10.94 -1.34
N SER A 89 21.82 9.88 -0.68
CA SER A 89 21.36 8.64 -1.32
C SER A 89 20.05 8.18 -0.70
N GLU A 90 19.11 7.69 -1.51
CA GLU A 90 17.90 7.03 -1.01
C GLU A 90 18.18 5.59 -0.55
N PHE A 91 19.19 4.97 -1.16
CA PHE A 91 19.58 3.58 -0.96
C PHE A 91 20.71 3.46 0.04
N HIS A 92 20.49 2.66 1.08
CA HIS A 92 21.37 2.51 2.22
C HIS A 92 21.58 1.02 2.51
N TYR A 93 22.80 0.63 2.86
CA TYR A 93 23.16 -0.73 3.20
C TYR A 93 23.15 -0.91 4.71
N PHE A 94 22.39 -1.88 5.20
CA PHE A 94 22.20 -2.13 6.63
C PHE A 94 22.88 -3.43 7.10
N ASP A 95 23.65 -4.10 6.25
CA ASP A 95 24.10 -5.50 6.47
C ASP A 95 24.78 -5.70 7.84
N ASP A 96 25.72 -4.82 8.20
CA ASP A 96 26.45 -4.88 9.47
C ASP A 96 25.51 -4.72 10.68
N ILE A 97 24.49 -3.87 10.55
CA ILE A 97 23.56 -3.51 11.64
C ILE A 97 22.42 -4.56 11.74
N LEU A 98 21.98 -5.12 10.61
CA LEU A 98 20.96 -6.18 10.57
C LEU A 98 21.41 -7.42 11.35
N GLN A 99 22.70 -7.76 11.27
CA GLN A 99 23.27 -8.89 11.99
C GLN A 99 23.11 -8.72 13.51
N ASP A 100 23.41 -7.54 14.04
CA ASP A 100 23.26 -7.22 15.46
C ASP A 100 21.81 -7.32 15.93
N PHE A 101 20.87 -6.89 15.08
CA PHE A 101 19.45 -6.95 15.37
C PHE A 101 18.78 -8.28 15.06
N LYS A 102 19.50 -9.28 14.53
CA LYS A 102 18.93 -10.56 14.07
C LYS A 102 17.74 -10.36 13.14
N MET A 103 17.82 -9.35 12.26
CA MET A 103 16.81 -9.05 11.26
C MET A 103 17.21 -9.63 9.91
N THR A 104 16.20 -10.00 9.13
CA THR A 104 16.39 -10.36 7.72
C THR A 104 16.12 -9.16 6.82
N PRO A 105 16.58 -9.17 5.56
CA PRO A 105 16.25 -8.12 4.60
C PRO A 105 14.73 -7.94 4.38
N GLU A 106 13.94 -9.00 4.52
CA GLU A 106 12.46 -8.95 4.49
C GLU A 106 11.90 -8.09 5.64
N ASP A 107 12.65 -7.95 6.73
CA ASP A 107 12.25 -7.14 7.88
C ASP A 107 12.44 -5.62 7.66
N LEU A 108 13.18 -5.22 6.62
CA LEU A 108 13.33 -3.82 6.20
C LEU A 108 12.10 -3.28 5.46
N GLU A 109 11.25 -4.15 4.93
CA GLU A 109 10.03 -3.71 4.25
C GLU A 109 9.12 -3.02 5.26
N VAL A 110 8.78 -1.76 5.01
CA VAL A 110 7.85 -1.01 5.86
C VAL A 110 6.44 -1.51 5.57
N PRO A 111 5.77 -2.23 6.50
CA PRO A 111 4.43 -2.72 6.24
C PRO A 111 3.44 -1.56 6.14
N ILE A 112 2.48 -1.67 5.23
CA ILE A 112 1.36 -0.73 5.14
C ILE A 112 0.38 -1.08 6.26
N PRO A 113 0.09 -0.19 7.21
CA PRO A 113 -0.80 -0.52 8.32
C PRO A 113 -2.21 -0.89 7.84
N ARG A 114 -2.79 -1.96 8.41
CA ARG A 114 -4.08 -2.53 7.95
C ARG A 114 -5.24 -1.55 8.05
N TYR A 115 -5.17 -0.59 8.98
CA TYR A 115 -6.23 0.39 9.18
C TYR A 115 -6.39 1.38 8.04
N PHE A 116 -5.34 1.67 7.25
CA PHE A 116 -5.41 2.57 6.09
C PHE A 116 -6.49 2.15 5.09
N VAL A 117 -6.59 0.83 4.86
CA VAL A 117 -7.60 0.27 3.95
C VAL A 117 -8.97 0.33 4.60
N ARG A 118 -9.07 0.01 5.89
CA ARG A 118 -10.35 -0.05 6.62
C ARG A 118 -11.02 1.30 6.77
N GLU A 119 -10.25 2.33 7.15
CA GLU A 119 -10.78 3.69 7.27
C GLU A 119 -11.24 4.24 5.91
N LYS A 120 -10.49 3.93 4.85
CA LYS A 120 -10.85 4.31 3.48
C LYS A 120 -11.91 3.39 2.86
N MET A 121 -12.29 2.29 3.51
CA MET A 121 -13.20 1.28 2.92
C MET A 121 -14.54 1.88 2.52
N ARG A 122 -15.07 2.84 3.29
CA ARG A 122 -16.30 3.56 2.94
C ARG A 122 -16.15 4.36 1.65
N ALA A 123 -15.04 5.09 1.51
CA ALA A 123 -14.72 5.85 0.30
C ALA A 123 -14.45 4.94 -0.90
N LEU A 124 -13.75 3.82 -0.69
CA LEU A 124 -13.48 2.81 -1.71
C LEU A 124 -14.78 2.18 -2.23
N LYS A 125 -15.68 1.75 -1.33
CA LYS A 125 -17.01 1.23 -1.71
C LYS A 125 -17.85 2.28 -2.45
N ALA A 126 -17.77 3.55 -2.06
CA ALA A 126 -18.47 4.63 -2.76
C ALA A 126 -17.91 4.82 -4.18
N ARG A 127 -16.58 4.81 -4.33
CA ARG A 127 -15.91 4.88 -5.64
C ARG A 127 -16.19 3.67 -6.50
N GLU A 128 -16.23 2.47 -5.93
CA GLU A 128 -16.59 1.24 -6.63
C GLU A 128 -18.01 1.32 -7.19
N LYS A 129 -18.98 1.80 -6.41
CA LYS A 129 -20.34 2.06 -6.88
C LYS A 129 -20.37 3.08 -8.02
N MET A 130 -19.60 4.16 -7.90
CA MET A 130 -19.48 5.17 -8.96
C MET A 130 -18.87 4.57 -10.24
N LEU A 131 -17.81 3.77 -10.13
CA LEU A 131 -17.18 3.10 -11.26
C LEU A 131 -18.12 2.10 -11.91
N ALA A 132 -18.85 1.31 -11.12
CA ALA A 132 -19.88 0.40 -11.65
C ALA A 132 -20.94 1.17 -12.45
N HIS A 133 -21.34 2.35 -11.97
CA HIS A 133 -22.27 3.22 -12.70
C HIS A 133 -21.65 3.80 -13.99
N ILE A 134 -20.40 4.26 -13.95
CA ILE A 134 -19.68 4.75 -15.15
C ILE A 134 -19.51 3.64 -16.19
N LEU A 135 -19.17 2.43 -15.77
CA LEU A 135 -19.02 1.27 -16.66
C LEU A 135 -20.36 0.77 -17.22
N GLN A 136 -21.48 1.08 -16.57
CA GLN A 136 -22.82 0.86 -17.11
C GLN A 136 -23.22 1.89 -18.16
N VAL A 137 -22.52 3.03 -18.26
CA VAL A 137 -22.74 3.96 -19.37
C VAL A 137 -22.35 3.21 -20.64
N PRO A 138 -23.27 3.06 -21.60
CA PRO A 138 -22.96 2.36 -22.82
C PRO A 138 -21.81 3.11 -23.48
N VAL A 139 -20.63 2.48 -23.54
CA VAL A 139 -19.58 2.84 -24.48
C VAL A 139 -20.30 3.02 -25.80
N GLN A 140 -20.27 4.22 -26.38
CA GLN A 140 -20.96 4.52 -27.64
C GLN A 140 -20.68 3.37 -28.60
N SER A 141 -21.69 2.52 -28.81
CA SER A 141 -21.57 1.35 -29.65
C SER A 141 -21.22 1.88 -31.03
N MET A 142 -20.06 1.46 -31.55
CA MET A 142 -19.66 1.83 -32.90
C MET A 142 -20.82 1.56 -33.85
N SER A 143 -21.14 2.53 -34.72
CA SER A 143 -22.20 2.34 -35.68
C SER A 143 -21.91 1.12 -36.56
N VAL A 144 -22.96 0.39 -36.95
CA VAL A 144 -22.83 -0.79 -37.83
C VAL A 144 -22.05 -0.44 -39.10
N GLU A 145 -22.24 0.77 -39.62
CA GLU A 145 -21.51 1.32 -40.76
C GLU A 145 -20.02 1.45 -40.50
N ARG A 146 -19.62 1.97 -39.34
CA ARG A 146 -18.21 2.12 -38.97
C ARG A 146 -17.56 0.75 -38.75
N ALA A 147 -18.28 -0.18 -38.11
CA ALA A 147 -17.83 -1.56 -37.92
C ALA A 147 -17.63 -2.27 -39.27
N LEU A 148 -18.61 -2.16 -40.18
CA LEU A 148 -18.52 -2.69 -41.55
C LEU A 148 -17.35 -2.07 -42.31
N TRP A 149 -17.16 -0.76 -42.23
CA TRP A 149 -16.05 -0.08 -42.90
C TRP A 149 -14.69 -0.59 -42.41
N LEU A 150 -14.50 -0.70 -41.08
CA LEU A 150 -13.29 -1.25 -40.48
C LEU A 150 -13.05 -2.71 -40.91
N LEU A 151 -14.10 -3.52 -40.91
CA LEU A 151 -14.03 -4.93 -41.30
C LEU A 151 -13.67 -5.07 -42.79
N GLN A 152 -14.28 -4.26 -43.66
CA GLN A 152 -13.99 -4.26 -45.09
C GLN A 152 -12.58 -3.77 -45.42
N VAL A 153 -12.08 -2.74 -44.73
CA VAL A 153 -10.70 -2.25 -44.91
C VAL A 153 -9.71 -3.32 -44.45
N SER A 154 -9.97 -3.93 -43.30
CA SER A 154 -9.14 -5.00 -42.75
C SER A 154 -9.11 -6.23 -43.66
N GLU A 155 -10.26 -6.63 -44.20
CA GLU A 155 -10.39 -7.76 -45.12
C GLU A 155 -9.72 -7.45 -46.47
N ARG A 156 -9.89 -6.24 -47.03
CA ARG A 156 -9.15 -5.81 -48.23
C ARG A 156 -7.64 -5.84 -48.01
N ALA A 157 -7.17 -5.35 -46.87
CA ALA A 157 -5.75 -5.40 -46.51
C ALA A 157 -5.26 -6.85 -46.36
N ARG A 158 -6.05 -7.73 -45.73
CA ARG A 158 -5.74 -9.17 -45.59
C ARG A 158 -5.65 -9.85 -46.95
N GLN A 159 -6.62 -9.63 -47.83
CA GLN A 159 -6.61 -10.15 -49.20
C GLN A 159 -5.44 -9.61 -50.01
N GLY A 160 -5.11 -8.32 -49.88
CA GLY A 160 -3.93 -7.72 -50.50
C GLY A 160 -2.63 -8.41 -50.07
N ARG A 161 -2.46 -8.62 -48.76
CA ARG A 161 -1.31 -9.39 -48.21
C ARG A 161 -1.27 -10.82 -48.73
N LEU A 162 -2.41 -11.50 -48.82
CA LEU A 162 -2.48 -12.87 -49.31
C LEU A 162 -2.11 -12.96 -50.80
N ARG A 163 -2.65 -12.06 -51.64
CA ARG A 163 -2.32 -11.97 -53.07
C ARG A 163 -0.84 -11.64 -53.28
N ALA A 164 -0.29 -10.69 -52.52
CA ALA A 164 1.12 -10.35 -52.59
C ALA A 164 2.01 -11.54 -52.21
N ARG A 165 1.64 -12.30 -51.16
CA ARG A 165 2.34 -13.53 -50.76
C ARG A 165 2.26 -14.59 -51.87
N PHE A 166 1.10 -14.81 -52.46
CA PHE A 166 0.90 -15.76 -53.55
C PHE A 166 1.72 -15.38 -54.79
N MET A 167 1.64 -14.12 -55.25
CA MET A 167 2.44 -13.59 -56.36
C MET A 167 3.95 -13.72 -56.10
N LYS A 168 4.40 -13.46 -54.86
CA LYS A 168 5.80 -13.68 -54.47
C LYS A 168 6.20 -15.16 -54.59
N THR A 169 5.30 -16.07 -54.24
CA THR A 169 5.55 -17.52 -54.33
C THR A 169 5.64 -17.97 -55.79
N ILE A 170 4.71 -17.52 -56.65
CA ILE A 170 4.76 -17.77 -58.10
C ILE A 170 6.07 -17.26 -58.69
N ARG A 171 6.45 -16.00 -58.42
CA ARG A 171 7.71 -15.44 -58.91
C ARG A 171 8.92 -16.25 -58.45
N GLN A 172 8.95 -16.67 -57.19
CA GLN A 172 10.02 -17.52 -56.68
C GLN A 172 10.03 -18.90 -57.35
N GLU A 173 8.87 -19.46 -57.69
CA GLU A 173 8.76 -20.75 -58.37
C GLU A 173 9.13 -20.65 -59.85
N GLU A 174 8.73 -19.59 -60.56
CA GLU A 174 9.21 -19.26 -61.91
C GLU A 174 10.73 -19.08 -61.92
N GLN A 175 11.27 -18.38 -60.92
CA GLN A 175 12.72 -18.20 -60.77
C GLN A 175 13.44 -19.53 -60.46
N ARG A 176 12.81 -20.45 -59.70
CA ARG A 176 13.30 -21.83 -59.51
C ARG A 176 13.21 -22.67 -60.79
N ARG A 177 12.13 -22.53 -61.57
CA ARG A 177 11.96 -23.22 -62.86
C ARG A 177 13.00 -22.75 -63.88
N LEU A 178 13.31 -21.45 -63.90
CA LEU A 178 14.39 -20.86 -64.69
C LEU A 178 15.79 -21.30 -64.21
N GLN A 179 15.96 -21.60 -62.92
CA GLN A 179 17.21 -22.12 -62.35
C GLN A 179 17.42 -23.63 -62.54
N GLY A 180 16.46 -24.35 -63.14
CA GLY A 180 16.59 -25.77 -63.44
C GLY A 180 16.47 -26.67 -62.20
N ASN A 181 15.86 -27.84 -62.40
CA ASN A 181 15.66 -28.87 -61.37
C ASN A 181 16.98 -29.23 -60.68
N SER A 182 17.18 -28.72 -59.46
CA SER A 182 18.14 -29.30 -58.54
C SER A 182 17.48 -30.52 -57.88
N THR A 183 18.00 -31.67 -58.27
CA THR A 183 18.03 -33.01 -57.66
C THR A 183 17.53 -33.11 -56.21
N MET A 184 16.98 -34.29 -55.83
CA MET A 184 16.64 -34.67 -54.45
C MET A 184 17.52 -33.92 -53.43
N LEU A 185 16.88 -33.20 -52.49
CA LEU A 185 17.58 -32.50 -51.41
C LEU A 185 18.60 -33.45 -50.79
N ASP A 186 19.87 -33.07 -50.89
CA ASP A 186 20.99 -33.72 -50.21
C ASP A 186 20.57 -34.00 -48.75
N PRO A 187 20.79 -35.21 -48.20
CA PRO A 187 20.44 -35.55 -46.82
C PRO A 187 20.84 -34.49 -45.80
N ASN A 188 21.95 -33.77 -46.02
CA ASN A 188 22.38 -32.66 -45.17
C ASN A 188 21.43 -31.45 -45.25
N GLN A 189 20.88 -31.14 -46.42
CA GLN A 189 19.89 -30.07 -46.59
C GLN A 189 18.53 -30.45 -45.96
N ALA A 190 18.12 -31.72 -46.08
CA ALA A 190 16.94 -32.24 -45.38
C ALA A 190 17.12 -32.17 -43.85
N ALA A 191 18.28 -32.60 -43.33
CA ALA A 191 18.62 -32.48 -41.92
C ALA A 191 18.61 -31.02 -41.44
N THR A 192 19.13 -30.09 -42.24
CA THR A 192 19.12 -28.65 -41.94
C THR A 192 17.69 -28.10 -41.82
N CYS A 193 16.78 -28.51 -42.71
CA CYS A 193 15.36 -28.14 -42.62
C CYS A 193 14.70 -28.66 -41.34
N ILE A 194 14.91 -29.94 -41.00
CA ILE A 194 14.34 -30.55 -39.79
C ILE A 194 14.89 -29.86 -38.53
N GLN A 195 16.21 -29.67 -38.46
CA GLN A 195 16.87 -28.99 -37.33
C GLN A 195 16.38 -27.55 -37.18
N LYS A 196 16.19 -26.82 -38.28
CA LYS A 196 15.66 -25.44 -38.26
C LYS A 196 14.25 -25.39 -37.70
N VAL A 197 13.37 -26.30 -38.12
CA VAL A 197 11.99 -26.38 -37.61
C VAL A 197 11.98 -26.73 -36.12
N TRP A 198 12.78 -27.71 -35.70
CA TRP A 198 12.87 -28.11 -34.30
C TRP A 198 13.45 -26.99 -33.41
N ARG A 199 14.55 -26.35 -33.83
CA ARG A 199 15.13 -25.21 -33.10
C ARG A 199 14.11 -24.10 -32.96
N GLY A 200 13.40 -23.76 -34.04
CA GLY A 200 12.34 -22.77 -34.00
C GLY A 200 11.15 -23.15 -33.12
N HIS A 201 10.74 -24.42 -33.06
CA HIS A 201 9.70 -24.88 -32.14
C HIS A 201 10.17 -24.76 -30.67
N ARG A 202 11.36 -25.27 -30.37
CA ARG A 202 11.97 -25.21 -29.04
C ARG A 202 12.09 -23.78 -28.54
N ASP A 203 12.63 -22.89 -29.38
CA ASP A 203 12.87 -21.50 -29.00
C ASP A 203 11.56 -20.74 -28.79
N ARG A 204 10.54 -20.94 -29.64
CA ARG A 204 9.20 -20.37 -29.41
C ARG A 204 8.56 -20.88 -28.12
N ARG A 205 8.71 -22.16 -27.80
CA ARG A 205 8.16 -22.73 -26.56
C ARG A 205 8.83 -22.14 -25.33
N ARG A 206 10.15 -21.93 -25.40
CA ARG A 206 10.94 -21.25 -24.36
C ARG A 206 10.50 -19.80 -24.20
N VAL A 207 10.45 -19.03 -25.28
CA VAL A 207 10.03 -17.61 -25.26
C VAL A 207 8.61 -17.46 -24.73
N ASN A 208 7.67 -18.31 -25.15
CA ASN A 208 6.30 -18.26 -24.63
C ASN A 208 6.25 -18.54 -23.12
N LYS A 209 7.11 -19.44 -22.62
CA LYS A 209 7.22 -19.71 -21.19
C LYS A 209 7.79 -18.50 -20.44
N GLU A 210 8.91 -17.96 -20.91
CA GLU A 210 9.55 -16.77 -20.31
C GLU A 210 8.60 -15.56 -20.31
N CYS A 211 7.86 -15.35 -21.40
CA CYS A 211 6.89 -14.26 -21.51
C CYS A 211 5.70 -14.46 -20.56
N LEU A 212 5.23 -15.70 -20.38
CA LEU A 212 4.16 -16.00 -19.40
C LEU A 212 4.65 -15.81 -17.96
N GLU A 213 5.88 -16.24 -17.65
CA GLU A 213 6.51 -16.03 -16.35
C GLU A 213 6.70 -14.53 -16.06
N GLU A 214 7.12 -13.74 -17.06
CA GLU A 214 7.24 -12.29 -16.96
C GLU A 214 5.88 -11.60 -16.78
N MET A 215 4.84 -12.03 -17.51
CA MET A 215 3.49 -11.51 -17.32
C MET A 215 2.94 -11.80 -15.91
N ILE A 216 3.29 -12.95 -15.33
CA ILE A 216 2.93 -13.28 -13.94
C ILE A 216 3.75 -12.43 -12.96
N PHE A 217 5.05 -12.30 -13.19
CA PHE A 217 5.97 -11.49 -12.36
C PHE A 217 5.55 -10.02 -12.32
N LEU A 218 5.16 -9.46 -13.47
CA LEU A 218 4.66 -8.09 -13.60
C LEU A 218 3.21 -7.93 -13.07
N GLY A 219 2.54 -9.02 -12.66
CA GLY A 219 1.18 -9.00 -12.14
C GLY A 219 0.08 -8.76 -13.18
N LEU A 220 0.39 -8.89 -14.47
CA LEU A 220 -0.58 -8.75 -15.57
C LEU A 220 -1.52 -9.96 -15.66
N ILE A 221 -1.03 -11.14 -15.25
CA ILE A 221 -1.81 -12.36 -15.09
C ILE A 221 -1.64 -12.80 -13.63
N PRO A 222 -2.74 -13.07 -12.89
CA PRO A 222 -2.63 -13.60 -11.54
C PRO A 222 -1.95 -14.96 -11.60
N ALA A 223 -0.91 -15.15 -10.78
CA ALA A 223 -0.31 -16.46 -10.57
C ALA A 223 -1.40 -17.47 -10.17
N GLN A 224 -1.26 -18.74 -10.56
CA GLN A 224 -2.11 -19.80 -10.05
C GLN A 224 -2.05 -19.77 -8.52
N GLN A 225 -3.15 -19.38 -7.89
CA GLN A 225 -3.21 -19.24 -6.44
C GLN A 225 -2.96 -20.61 -5.82
N THR A 226 -1.86 -20.74 -5.08
CA THR A 226 -1.61 -21.89 -4.23
C THR A 226 -2.80 -22.01 -3.29
N THR A 227 -3.51 -23.14 -3.31
CA THR A 227 -4.66 -23.35 -2.43
C THR A 227 -4.21 -23.13 -0.98
N PRO A 228 -4.86 -22.20 -0.24
CA PRO A 228 -4.41 -21.88 1.10
C PRO A 228 -4.50 -23.11 1.99
N SER A 229 -3.47 -23.32 2.80
CA SER A 229 -3.41 -24.38 3.79
C SER A 229 -4.59 -24.26 4.78
N PRO A 230 -5.10 -25.37 5.36
CA PRO A 230 -6.13 -25.31 6.40
C PRO A 230 -5.80 -24.37 7.56
N ALA A 231 -4.52 -24.27 7.94
CA ALA A 231 -4.07 -23.34 8.97
C ALA A 231 -4.22 -21.87 8.56
N GLN A 232 -3.95 -21.54 7.29
CA GLN A 232 -4.10 -20.19 6.74
C GLN A 232 -5.57 -19.79 6.68
N LEU A 233 -6.45 -20.71 6.27
CA LEU A 233 -7.90 -20.49 6.26
C LEU A 233 -8.43 -20.22 7.68
N HIS A 234 -8.00 -21.02 8.66
CA HIS A 234 -8.39 -20.80 10.05
C HIS A 234 -7.90 -19.44 10.57
N ALA A 235 -6.65 -19.05 10.29
CA ALA A 235 -6.12 -17.75 10.66
C ALA A 235 -6.93 -16.59 10.06
N GLN A 236 -7.32 -16.69 8.77
CA GLN A 236 -8.17 -15.71 8.10
C GLN A 236 -9.57 -15.60 8.73
N GLN A 237 -10.16 -16.73 9.14
CA GLN A 237 -11.45 -16.73 9.83
C GLN A 237 -11.37 -16.05 11.21
N VAL A 238 -10.32 -16.35 11.99
CA VAL A 238 -10.08 -15.70 13.29
C VAL A 238 -9.87 -14.19 13.12
N GLU A 239 -9.12 -13.79 12.09
CA GLU A 239 -8.91 -12.39 11.75
C GLU A 239 -10.22 -11.70 11.36
N SER A 240 -11.00 -12.28 10.46
CA SER A 240 -12.30 -11.75 10.03
C SER A 240 -13.28 -11.62 11.20
N ARG A 241 -13.37 -12.66 12.05
CA ARG A 241 -14.20 -12.62 13.26
C ARG A 241 -13.76 -11.50 14.20
N ARG A 242 -12.45 -11.34 14.40
CA ARG A 242 -11.91 -10.23 15.21
C ARG A 242 -12.42 -8.91 14.65
N HIS A 243 -12.31 -8.66 13.35
CA HIS A 243 -12.77 -7.41 12.73
C HIS A 243 -14.26 -7.13 12.91
N CYS A 244 -15.12 -8.14 12.82
CA CYS A 244 -16.54 -7.96 13.12
C CYS A 244 -16.75 -7.44 14.55
N VAL A 245 -16.11 -8.05 15.54
CA VAL A 245 -16.21 -7.61 16.95
C VAL A 245 -15.64 -6.20 17.13
N GLN A 246 -14.58 -5.84 16.39
CA GLN A 246 -14.02 -4.49 16.43
C GLN A 246 -15.01 -3.43 15.94
N GLU A 247 -15.78 -3.72 14.88
CA GLU A 247 -16.82 -2.83 14.37
C GLU A 247 -18.02 -2.72 15.32
N GLU A 248 -18.43 -3.84 15.92
CA GLU A 248 -19.50 -3.88 16.93
C GLU A 248 -19.15 -3.02 18.15
N HIS A 249 -17.98 -3.24 18.75
CA HIS A 249 -17.52 -2.46 19.90
C HIS A 249 -17.35 -0.98 19.57
N GLU A 250 -16.91 -0.65 18.37
CA GLU A 250 -16.81 0.74 17.92
C GLU A 250 -18.20 1.39 17.82
N ALA A 251 -19.19 0.69 17.26
CA ALA A 251 -20.56 1.19 17.20
C ALA A 251 -21.19 1.36 18.59
N GLU A 252 -20.95 0.44 19.52
CA GLU A 252 -21.38 0.55 20.92
C GLU A 252 -20.73 1.74 21.61
N TYR A 253 -19.43 1.94 21.42
CA TYR A 253 -18.70 3.08 21.96
C TYR A 253 -19.25 4.42 21.47
N GLN A 254 -19.54 4.54 20.17
CA GLN A 254 -20.14 5.76 19.62
C GLN A 254 -21.52 6.05 20.21
N LYS A 255 -22.36 5.01 20.39
CA LYS A 255 -23.67 5.15 21.05
C LYS A 255 -23.51 5.56 22.52
N ALA A 256 -22.58 4.94 23.24
CA ALA A 256 -22.29 5.25 24.63
C ALA A 256 -21.81 6.69 24.80
N LEU A 257 -20.97 7.22 23.90
CA LEU A 257 -20.55 8.62 23.93
C LEU A 257 -21.72 9.60 23.89
N VAL A 258 -22.69 9.36 23.00
CA VAL A 258 -23.90 10.21 22.89
C VAL A 258 -24.72 10.09 24.16
N SER A 259 -25.00 8.87 24.61
CA SER A 259 -25.80 8.61 25.81
C SER A 259 -25.18 9.23 27.07
N ILE A 260 -23.87 9.05 27.29
CA ILE A 260 -23.15 9.64 28.42
C ILE A 260 -23.17 11.17 28.34
N LYS A 261 -22.94 11.74 27.15
CA LYS A 261 -22.99 13.20 26.94
C LYS A 261 -24.37 13.78 27.26
N GLU A 262 -25.43 13.10 26.84
CA GLU A 262 -26.81 13.48 27.14
C GLU A 262 -27.11 13.36 28.64
N SER A 263 -26.64 12.29 29.28
CA SER A 263 -26.76 12.09 30.73
C SER A 263 -26.08 13.22 31.50
N VAL A 264 -24.80 13.50 31.21
CA VAL A 264 -24.03 14.60 31.82
C VAL A 264 -24.73 15.95 31.61
N ARG A 265 -25.25 16.19 30.40
CA ARG A 265 -26.00 17.42 30.10
C ARG A 265 -27.29 17.53 30.92
N SER A 266 -27.97 16.43 31.21
CA SER A 266 -29.21 16.43 31.98
C SER A 266 -28.99 16.55 33.49
N VAL A 267 -27.95 15.90 34.01
CA VAL A 267 -27.65 15.84 35.45
C VAL A 267 -26.82 17.03 35.90
N ASP A 268 -25.66 17.26 35.27
CA ASP A 268 -24.72 18.31 35.67
C ASP A 268 -25.01 19.65 34.98
N GLY A 269 -25.74 19.63 33.86
CA GLY A 269 -26.04 20.82 33.08
C GLY A 269 -26.77 21.93 33.84
N PRO A 270 -27.81 21.63 34.65
CA PRO A 270 -28.48 22.63 35.48
C PRO A 270 -27.53 23.30 36.49
N ASP A 271 -26.70 22.51 37.18
CA ASP A 271 -25.77 23.01 38.19
C ASP A 271 -24.65 23.85 37.57
N VAL A 272 -24.07 23.38 36.45
CA VAL A 272 -23.09 24.15 35.67
C VAL A 272 -23.71 25.47 35.18
N LYS A 273 -24.95 25.43 34.69
CA LYS A 273 -25.69 26.62 34.27
C LYS A 273 -25.86 27.59 35.44
N GLU A 274 -26.33 27.13 36.60
CA GLU A 274 -26.53 28.00 37.76
C GLU A 274 -25.21 28.60 38.27
N SER A 275 -24.15 27.79 38.34
CA SER A 275 -22.80 28.25 38.71
C SER A 275 -22.31 29.37 37.78
N LEU A 276 -22.44 29.19 36.46
CA LEU A 276 -22.09 30.23 35.49
C LEU A 276 -22.94 31.50 35.64
N HIS A 277 -24.26 31.36 35.89
CA HIS A 277 -25.11 32.53 36.14
C HIS A 277 -24.68 33.28 37.40
N LYS A 278 -24.29 32.58 38.46
CA LYS A 278 -23.77 33.20 39.70
C LYS A 278 -22.46 33.94 39.45
N GLN A 279 -21.51 33.32 38.73
CA GLN A 279 -20.24 33.96 38.37
C GLN A 279 -20.45 35.24 37.55
N ILE A 280 -21.34 35.20 36.55
CA ILE A 280 -21.67 36.38 35.74
C ILE A 280 -22.31 37.49 36.60
N ARG A 281 -23.27 37.15 37.47
CA ARG A 281 -23.89 38.14 38.38
C ARG A 281 -22.87 38.76 39.32
N GLN A 282 -21.98 37.95 39.90
CA GLN A 282 -20.92 38.42 40.79
C GLN A 282 -19.96 39.37 40.06
N TRP A 283 -19.52 38.99 38.85
CA TRP A 283 -18.68 39.84 38.00
C TRP A 283 -19.34 41.19 37.68
N PHE A 284 -20.65 41.19 37.35
CA PHE A 284 -21.41 42.43 37.14
C PHE A 284 -21.44 43.31 38.39
N ILE A 285 -21.66 42.72 39.57
CA ILE A 285 -21.68 43.46 40.85
C ILE A 285 -20.31 44.10 41.11
N GLU A 286 -19.22 43.36 40.90
CA GLU A 286 -17.85 43.86 41.06
C GLU A 286 -17.55 45.00 40.08
N LEU A 287 -17.97 44.88 38.82
CA LEU A 287 -17.78 45.91 37.81
C LEU A 287 -18.58 47.19 38.10
N VAL A 288 -19.83 47.04 38.54
CA VAL A 288 -20.67 48.18 38.97
C VAL A 288 -20.07 48.84 40.20
N ARG A 289 -19.64 48.05 41.19
CA ARG A 289 -18.97 48.54 42.38
C ARG A 289 -17.71 49.33 42.00
N HIS A 290 -16.83 48.75 41.17
CA HIS A 290 -15.61 49.42 40.71
C HIS A 290 -15.90 50.74 39.99
N ASN A 291 -16.91 50.80 39.10
CA ASN A 291 -17.30 52.05 38.45
C ASN A 291 -17.87 53.09 39.43
N LEU A 292 -18.69 52.69 40.40
CA LEU A 292 -19.21 53.60 41.42
C LEU A 292 -18.09 54.19 42.30
N TYR A 293 -17.03 53.42 42.58
CA TYR A 293 -15.85 53.94 43.27
C TYR A 293 -15.07 54.98 42.44
N TYR A 294 -15.10 54.90 41.11
CA TYR A 294 -14.44 55.87 40.21
C TYR A 294 -15.26 57.16 39.96
N TYR A 295 -16.58 57.14 40.18
CA TYR A 295 -17.45 58.32 40.04
C TYR A 295 -17.66 59.10 41.35
N PHE A 296 -17.23 58.55 42.49
CA PHE A 296 -17.32 59.17 43.83
C PHE A 296 -15.96 59.65 44.39
N LEU A 297 -14.92 59.66 43.56
CA LEU A 297 -13.61 60.29 43.77
C LEU A 297 -13.44 61.42 42.74
#